data_AF-A0A3C1LHV1-F1
#
_entry.id   AF-A0A3C1LHV1-F1
#
_cell.length_a   1.000
_cell.length_b   1.000
_cell.length_c   1.000
_cell.angle_alpha   90.00
_cell.angle_beta   90.00
_cell.angle_gamma   90.00
#
_symmetry.space_group_name_H-M   'P 1'
#
loop_
_entity.id
_entity.type
_entity.pdbx_description
1 polymer ?
#
loop_
_entity_poly.entity_id
_entity_poly.type
_entity_poly.pdbx_seq_one_letter_code
_entity_poly.pdbx_strand_id
1 'polypeptide(L)' 'KDIDFVTAKDFPAIYKQALCMIYPSIFEGFGIPVLEALTAGTPVITSNISCLPEAG' A
#
# COMPACT_ATOMS: atom_id res chain seq x y z
N LYS A 1 -12.63 17.92 1.88
CA LYS A 1 -13.40 16.67 1.67
C LYS A 1 -12.98 15.75 2.79
N ASP A 2 -13.83 15.58 3.79
CA ASP A 2 -13.57 14.70 4.93
C ASP A 2 -13.27 13.29 4.41
N ILE A 3 -12.17 12.72 4.87
CA ILE A 3 -11.72 11.40 4.46
C ILE A 3 -12.44 10.44 5.39
N ASP A 4 -13.63 10.00 5.00
CA ASP A 4 -14.33 8.96 5.74
C ASP A 4 -13.51 7.67 5.71
N PHE A 5 -13.53 6.94 6.83
CA PHE A 5 -12.88 5.64 6.89
C PHE A 5 -13.56 4.67 5.92
N VAL A 6 -12.82 4.27 4.90
CA VAL A 6 -13.22 3.24 3.94
C VAL A 6 -13.05 1.85 4.53
N THR A 7 -13.89 0.90 4.11
CA THR A 7 -13.77 -0.47 4.59
C THR A 7 -12.69 -1.22 3.82
N ALA A 8 -12.09 -2.25 4.41
CA ALA A 8 -11.08 -3.07 3.73
C ALA A 8 -11.61 -3.72 2.43
N LYS A 9 -12.94 -3.85 2.28
CA LYS A 9 -13.58 -4.36 1.05
C LYS A 9 -13.40 -3.43 -0.15
N ASP A 10 -13.21 -2.14 0.10
CA ASP A 10 -13.09 -1.12 -0.94
C ASP A 10 -11.63 -1.01 -1.44
N PHE A 11 -10.65 -1.51 -0.68
CA PHE A 11 -9.23 -1.37 -0.96
C PHE A 11 -8.81 -1.92 -2.33
N PRO A 12 -9.27 -3.11 -2.80
CA PRO A 12 -8.90 -3.61 -4.12
C PRO A 12 -9.33 -2.68 -5.26
N ALA A 13 -10.49 -2.05 -5.15
CA ALA A 13 -10.97 -1.08 -6.13
C ALA A 13 -10.14 0.21 -6.08
N ILE A 14 -9.78 0.66 -4.88
CA ILE A 14 -8.95 1.84 -4.65
C ILE A 14 -7.55 1.64 -5.24
N TYR A 15 -6.86 0.53 -4.93
CA TYR A 15 -5.54 0.23 -5.48
C TYR A 15 -5.58 0.22 -7.02
N LYS A 16 -6.50 -0.55 -7.62
CA LYS A 16 -6.62 -0.64 -9.09
C LYS A 16 -6.88 0.69 -9.79
N GLN A 17 -7.47 1.67 -9.10
CA GLN A 17 -7.73 3.00 -9.66
C GLN A 17 -6.62 4.01 -9.30
N ALA A 18 -5.70 3.66 -8.41
CA ALA A 18 -4.61 4.53 -8.01
C ALA A 18 -3.48 4.53 -9.04
N LEU A 19 -2.87 5.69 -9.26
CA LEU A 19 -1.66 5.82 -10.07
C LEU A 19 -0.43 5.20 -9.37
N CYS A 20 -0.37 5.36 -8.05
CA CYS A 20 0.64 4.77 -7.18
C CYS A 20 0.15 4.78 -5.72
N MET A 21 0.75 3.94 -4.89
CA MET A 21 0.62 3.97 -3.44
C MET A 21 1.90 4.51 -2.80
N ILE A 22 1.78 5.40 -1.82
CA ILE A 22 2.91 5.93 -1.05
C ILE A 22 2.77 5.44 0.39
N TYR A 23 3.77 4.70 0.87
CA TYR A 23 3.80 4.10 2.20
C TYR A 23 5.14 4.40 2.90
N PRO A 24 5.35 5.63 3.40
CA PRO A 24 6.65 6.07 3.91
C PRO A 24 6.82 5.67 5.38
N SER A 25 6.69 4.38 5.65
CA SER A 25 6.73 3.81 6.99
C SER A 25 8.16 3.69 7.52
N ILE A 26 8.34 3.76 8.84
CA ILE A 26 9.65 3.65 9.51
C ILE A 26 9.81 2.28 10.19
N PHE A 27 8.69 1.62 10.49
CA PHE A 27 8.63 0.29 11.08
C PHE A 27 7.29 -0.33 10.73
N GLU A 28 7.31 -1.49 10.08
CA GLU A 28 6.12 -2.29 9.81
C GLU A 28 6.28 -3.72 10.31
N GLY A 29 5.12 -4.40 10.36
CA GLY A 29 5.09 -5.85 10.32
C GLY A 29 5.36 -6.36 8.90
N PHE A 30 4.50 -7.25 8.41
CA PHE A 30 4.72 -7.99 7.15
C PHE A 30 4.62 -7.19 5.84
N GLY A 31 4.28 -5.90 5.86
CA GLY A 31 4.11 -5.12 4.63
C GLY A 31 2.87 -5.50 3.81
N ILE A 32 1.81 -6.03 4.43
CA ILE A 32 0.56 -6.43 3.75
C ILE A 32 0.00 -5.35 2.82
N PRO A 33 -0.08 -4.05 3.21
CA PRO A 33 -0.57 -3.01 2.31
C PRO A 33 0.25 -2.87 1.02
N VAL A 34 1.57 -3.03 1.10
CA VAL A 34 2.48 -2.98 -0.06
C VAL A 34 2.23 -4.19 -0.96
N LEU A 35 2.11 -5.39 -0.38
CA LEU A 35 1.84 -6.61 -1.14
C LEU A 35 0.49 -6.56 -1.87
N GLU A 36 -0.55 -6.03 -1.20
CA GLU A 36 -1.87 -5.84 -1.80
C GLU A 36 -1.82 -4.89 -2.99
N ALA A 37 -1.16 -3.74 -2.84
CA ALA A 37 -1.02 -2.75 -3.91
C ALA A 37 -0.23 -3.31 -5.11
N LEU A 38 0.89 -3.98 -4.86
CA LEU A 38 1.69 -4.62 -5.92
C LEU A 38 0.90 -5.74 -6.63
N THR A 39 0.16 -6.56 -5.88
CA THR A 39 -0.72 -7.60 -6.45
C THR A 39 -1.85 -7.00 -7.29
N ALA A 40 -2.33 -5.81 -6.92
CA ALA A 40 -3.30 -5.05 -7.70
C ALA A 40 -2.71 -4.36 -8.94
N GLY A 41 -1.39 -4.48 -9.17
CA GLY A 41 -0.67 -3.82 -10.27
C GLY A 41 -0.40 -2.34 -10.03
N THR A 42 -0.52 -1.88 -8.79
CA THR A 42 -0.29 -0.49 -8.39
C THR A 42 1.17 -0.29 -8.01
N PRO A 43 1.92 0.61 -8.68
CA PRO A 43 3.27 0.94 -8.27
C PRO A 43 3.32 1.47 -6.83
N VAL A 44 4.33 1.06 -6.06
CA VAL A 44 4.46 1.47 -4.66
C VAL A 44 5.77 2.25 -4.44
N ILE A 45 5.67 3.38 -3.74
CA ILE A 45 6.80 4.11 -3.17
C ILE A 45 6.79 3.83 -1.68
N THR A 46 7.81 3.16 -1.18
CA THR A 46 7.92 2.77 0.23
C THR A 46 9.33 3.02 0.74
N SER A 47 9.52 2.99 2.06
CA SER A 47 10.84 3.14 2.66
C SER A 47 11.72 1.91 2.39
N ASN A 48 13.04 2.06 2.42
CA ASN A 48 13.99 0.95 2.23
C ASN A 48 14.44 0.28 3.55
N ILE A 49 13.62 0.38 4.59
CA ILE A 49 13.93 -0.10 5.95
C ILE A 49 12.85 -1.08 6.42
N SER A 50 13.07 -1.70 7.58
CA SER A 50 12.19 -2.75 8.13
C SER A 50 12.06 -3.94 7.15
N CYS A 51 10.85 -4.50 6.96
CA CYS A 51 10.59 -5.67 6.11
C CYS A 51 10.25 -5.34 4.65
N LEU A 52 10.42 -4.09 4.22
CA LEU A 52 10.04 -3.61 2.89
C LEU A 52 11.05 -3.83 1.75
N PRO A 53 12.38 -3.94 1.99
CA PRO A 53 13.34 -4.20 0.90
C PRO A 53 13.02 -5.44 0.07
N GLU A 54 12.36 -6.44 0.65
CA GLU A 54 11.98 -7.70 0.03
C GLU A 54 10.58 -7.71 -0.59
N ALA A 55 9.81 -6.63 -0.42
CA ALA A 55 8.42 -6.57 -0.86
C ALA A 55 8.24 -6.22 -2.35
N GLY A 56 9.29 -5.75 -3.03
CA GLY A 56 9.27 -5.23 -4.41
C GLY A 56 9.68 -6.23 -5.49
#